data_AF-A0A6P0YJ71-F1
#
_entry.id   AF-A0A6P0YJ71-F1
#
_cell.length_a   1.000
_cell.length_b   1.000
_cell.length_c   1.000
_cell.angle_alpha   90.00
_cell.angle_beta   90.00
_cell.angle_gamma   90.00
#
_symmetry.space_group_name_H-M   'P 1'
#
loop_
_entity.id
_entity.type
_entity.pdbx_description
1 polymer ?
#
loop_
_entity_poly.entity_id
_entity_poly.type
_entity_poly.pdbx_seq_one_letter_code
_entity_poly.pdbx_strand_id
1 'polypeptide(L)'
;MKRINIEPRANWQQKCEAVGFHFYNMYGEPYWDETACYHFTTSQINELEAATQTLQELYIEAAERIIHENRFSQLSVPEQFAELCRQSWERDDPSLYGRFDFAYDGVNPPKLLE
;
A
#
# COMPACT_ATOMS: atom_id res chain seq x y z
N MET A 1 -2.95 8.56 -15.45
CA MET A 1 -1.87 9.19 -14.68
C MET A 1 -1.02 10.04 -15.64
N LYS A 2 -0.67 11.27 -15.25
CA LYS A 2 0.26 12.12 -16.02
C LYS A 2 1.23 12.81 -15.06
N ARG A 3 2.53 12.62 -15.26
CA ARG A 3 3.56 13.39 -14.54
C ARG A 3 3.61 14.82 -15.09
N ILE A 4 3.57 15.80 -14.21
CA ILE A 4 3.62 17.23 -14.52
C ILE A 4 4.79 17.83 -13.75
N ASN A 5 5.73 18.47 -14.44
CA ASN A 5 6.80 19.21 -13.77
C ASN A 5 6.21 20.50 -13.18
N ILE A 6 6.62 20.84 -11.97
CA ILE A 6 6.20 22.04 -11.25
C ILE A 6 7.43 22.71 -10.62
N GLU A 7 7.32 24.01 -10.38
CA GLU A 7 8.30 24.71 -9.57
C GLU A 7 8.11 24.33 -8.09
N PRO A 8 9.18 23.93 -7.38
CA PRO A 8 9.10 23.63 -5.97
C PRO A 8 8.46 24.76 -5.17
N ARG A 9 7.53 24.42 -4.28
CA ARG A 9 6.81 25.43 -3.50
C ARG A 9 7.79 26.21 -2.63
N ALA A 10 7.61 27.53 -2.55
CA ALA A 10 8.39 28.35 -1.63
C ALA A 10 8.25 27.84 -0.18
N ASN A 11 9.39 27.75 0.52
CA ASN A 11 9.51 27.30 1.91
C ASN A 11 8.90 25.91 2.17
N TRP A 12 8.99 24.98 1.22
CA TRP A 12 8.36 23.67 1.35
C TRP A 12 8.95 22.84 2.49
N GLN A 13 10.26 22.95 2.76
CA GLN A 13 10.89 22.24 3.88
C GLN A 13 10.32 22.71 5.22
N GLN A 14 10.17 24.03 5.42
CA GLN A 14 9.56 24.59 6.62
C GLN A 14 8.09 24.14 6.78
N LYS A 15 7.37 23.99 5.65
CA LYS A 15 6.00 23.45 5.68
C LYS A 15 5.97 21.98 6.10
N CYS A 16 6.91 21.16 5.61
CA CYS A 16 7.07 19.78 6.05
C CYS A 16 7.38 19.70 7.56
N GLU A 17 8.33 20.51 8.04
CA GLU A 17 8.67 20.59 9.46
C GLU A 17 7.48 21.01 10.32
N ALA A 18 6.70 22.00 9.87
CA ALA A 18 5.55 22.51 10.60
C ALA A 18 4.43 21.47 10.81
N VAL A 19 4.35 20.44 9.96
CA VAL A 19 3.39 19.32 10.09
C VAL A 19 4.03 18.05 10.69
N GLY A 20 5.27 18.13 11.19
CA GLY A 20 5.97 16.99 11.77
C GLY A 20 6.53 15.99 10.74
N PHE A 21 6.54 16.33 9.46
CA PHE A 21 7.16 15.51 8.44
C PHE A 21 8.65 15.85 8.37
N HIS A 22 9.50 15.08 9.04
CA HIS A 22 10.95 15.31 9.11
C HIS A 22 11.76 14.50 8.08
N PHE A 23 11.12 13.56 7.39
CA PHE A 23 11.77 12.64 6.44
C PHE A 23 11.81 13.18 5.00
N TYR A 24 11.67 14.49 4.80
CA TYR A 24 11.74 15.06 3.45
C TYR A 24 13.15 15.06 2.84
N ASN A 25 14.18 14.82 3.64
CA ASN A 25 15.56 14.56 3.22
C ASN A 25 16.03 13.24 3.85
N MET A 26 16.69 12.39 3.06
CA MET A 26 17.24 11.13 3.51
C MET A 26 18.66 10.97 2.96
N TYR A 27 19.64 10.74 3.85
CA TYR A 27 21.06 10.58 3.51
C TYR A 27 21.69 11.74 2.71
N GLY A 28 21.18 12.96 2.89
CA GLY A 28 21.67 14.15 2.18
C GLY A 28 20.94 14.43 0.86
N GLU A 29 20.08 13.51 0.41
CA GLU A 29 19.30 13.65 -0.81
C GLU A 29 17.81 13.94 -0.51
N PRO A 30 17.09 14.68 -1.39
CA PRO A 30 15.65 14.86 -1.25
C PRO A 30 14.92 13.52 -1.33
N TYR A 31 14.20 13.18 -0.26
CA TYR A 31 13.25 12.06 -0.27
C TYR A 31 11.90 12.49 -0.83
N TRP A 32 11.49 13.71 -0.52
CA TRP A 32 10.28 14.32 -1.04
C TRP A 32 10.61 15.21 -2.27
N ASP A 33 10.16 14.79 -3.45
CA ASP A 33 10.36 15.50 -4.71
C ASP A 33 9.26 16.54 -4.95
N GLU A 34 9.61 17.83 -4.87
CA GLU A 34 8.72 18.96 -5.17
C GLU A 34 8.81 19.44 -6.63
N THR A 35 9.58 18.78 -7.49
CA THR A 35 9.77 19.19 -8.90
C THR A 35 8.70 18.65 -9.83
N ALA A 36 7.85 17.74 -9.35
CA ALA A 36 6.76 17.19 -10.12
C ALA A 36 5.57 16.77 -9.25
N CYS A 37 4.42 16.67 -9.88
CA CYS A 37 3.25 16.00 -9.33
C CYS A 37 2.63 15.06 -10.37
N TYR A 38 1.79 14.15 -9.91
CA TYR A 38 1.05 13.23 -10.77
C TYR A 38 -0.43 13.61 -10.78
N HIS A 39 -0.95 13.86 -11.97
CA HIS A 39 -2.36 14.13 -12.18
C HIS A 39 -3.09 12.85 -12.57
N PHE A 40 -4.17 12.56 -11.85
CA PHE A 40 -5.08 11.44 -12.12
C PHE A 40 -6.46 11.98 -12.47
N THR A 41 -7.14 11.30 -13.39
CA THR A 41 -8.58 11.54 -13.58
C THR A 41 -9.36 10.78 -12.51
N THR A 42 -10.58 11.23 -12.20
CA THR A 42 -11.47 10.50 -11.29
C THR A 42 -11.68 9.05 -11.71
N SER A 43 -11.80 8.78 -13.02
CA SER A 43 -11.93 7.41 -13.53
C SER A 43 -10.71 6.53 -13.19
N GLN A 44 -9.50 7.09 -13.23
CA GLN A 44 -8.28 6.35 -12.89
C GLN A 44 -8.18 6.08 -11.39
N ILE A 45 -8.64 7.02 -10.56
CA ILE A 45 -8.72 6.82 -9.11
C ILE A 45 -9.74 5.71 -8.80
N ASN A 46 -10.93 5.77 -9.38
CA ASN A 46 -11.97 4.75 -9.18
C ASN A 46 -11.50 3.36 -9.63
N GLU A 47 -10.69 3.26 -10.69
CA GLU A 47 -10.11 2.00 -11.15
C GLU A 47 -9.14 1.42 -10.10
N LEU A 48 -8.26 2.24 -9.53
CA LEU A 48 -7.35 1.83 -8.47
C LEU A 48 -8.10 1.41 -7.20
N GLU A 49 -9.15 2.14 -6.82
CA GLU A 49 -10.00 1.80 -5.68
C GLU A 49 -10.71 0.44 -5.89
N ALA A 50 -11.30 0.21 -7.06
CA ALA A 50 -11.96 -1.05 -7.37
C ALA A 50 -10.98 -2.23 -7.39
N ALA A 51 -9.79 -2.04 -7.95
CA ALA A 51 -8.73 -3.05 -7.92
C ALA A 51 -8.28 -3.36 -6.48
N THR A 52 -8.12 -2.33 -5.65
CA THR A 52 -7.79 -2.47 -4.23
C THR A 52 -8.85 -3.28 -3.48
N GLN A 53 -10.13 -2.98 -3.69
CA GLN A 53 -11.22 -3.73 -3.06
C GLN A 53 -11.22 -5.20 -3.49
N THR A 54 -11.09 -5.45 -4.79
CA THR A 54 -11.07 -6.82 -5.34
C THR A 54 -9.91 -7.61 -4.73
N LEU A 55 -8.73 -7.00 -4.62
CA LEU A 55 -7.57 -7.65 -4.02
C LEU A 55 -7.73 -7.86 -2.53
N GLN A 56 -8.35 -6.95 -1.79
CA GLN A 56 -8.66 -7.18 -0.38
C GLN A 56 -9.53 -8.42 -0.17
N GLU A 57 -10.58 -8.59 -0.98
CA GLU A 57 -11.46 -9.77 -0.95
C GLU A 57 -10.66 -11.04 -1.25
N LEU A 58 -9.83 -11.03 -2.30
CA LEU A 58 -8.96 -12.16 -2.65
C LEU A 58 -7.90 -12.48 -1.59
N TYR A 59 -7.35 -11.47 -0.92
CA TYR A 59 -6.39 -11.66 0.18
C TYR A 59 -7.05 -12.34 1.39
N ILE A 60 -8.29 -11.95 1.72
CA ILE A 60 -9.08 -12.59 2.79
C ILE A 60 -9.34 -14.06 2.43
N GLU A 61 -9.80 -14.35 1.20
CA GLU A 61 -10.03 -15.73 0.74
C GLU A 61 -8.74 -16.57 0.77
N ALA A 62 -7.62 -15.99 0.35
CA ALA A 62 -6.33 -16.67 0.39
C ALA A 62 -5.92 -17.00 1.84
N ALA A 63 -6.08 -16.06 2.78
CA ALA A 63 -5.79 -16.26 4.19
C ALA A 63 -6.66 -17.39 4.78
N GLU A 64 -7.97 -17.37 4.53
CA GLU A 64 -8.90 -18.42 4.95
C GLU A 64 -8.41 -19.79 4.46
N ARG A 65 -8.06 -19.89 3.18
CA ARG A 65 -7.58 -21.14 2.60
C ARG A 65 -6.27 -21.62 3.24
N ILE A 66 -5.32 -20.73 3.47
CA ILE A 66 -4.04 -21.07 4.13
C ILE A 66 -4.29 -21.63 5.53
N ILE A 67 -5.20 -20.99 6.27
CA ILE A 67 -5.56 -21.37 7.64
C ILE A 67 -6.25 -22.74 7.65
N HIS A 68 -7.29 -22.93 6.85
CA HIS A 68 -8.06 -24.18 6.79
C HIS A 68 -7.23 -25.36 6.29
N GLU A 69 -6.39 -25.17 5.27
CA GLU A 69 -5.56 -26.22 4.69
C GLU A 69 -4.22 -26.44 5.43
N ASN A 70 -3.95 -25.71 6.53
CA ASN A 70 -2.70 -25.75 7.30
C ASN A 70 -1.44 -25.50 6.44
N ARG A 71 -1.48 -24.48 5.56
CA ARG A 71 -0.40 -24.19 4.59
C ARG A 71 0.65 -23.19 5.07
N PHE A 72 0.68 -22.89 6.36
CA PHE A 72 1.61 -21.93 6.98
C PHE A 72 3.09 -22.17 6.66
N SER A 73 3.51 -23.43 6.52
CA SER A 73 4.89 -23.79 6.17
C SER A 73 5.32 -23.26 4.81
N GLN A 74 4.39 -23.06 3.87
CA GLN A 74 4.66 -22.48 2.55
C GLN A 74 5.00 -20.99 2.64
N LEU A 75 4.56 -20.33 3.72
CA LEU A 75 4.86 -18.93 4.04
C LEU A 75 6.04 -18.79 5.02
N SER A 76 6.73 -19.90 5.32
CA SER A 76 7.79 -19.94 6.33
C SER A 76 7.33 -19.45 7.72
N VAL A 77 6.04 -19.63 8.05
CA VAL A 77 5.49 -19.30 9.36
C VAL A 77 5.71 -20.49 10.31
N PRO A 78 6.46 -20.34 11.41
CA PRO A 78 6.62 -21.37 12.43
C PRO A 78 5.28 -21.82 13.04
N GLU A 79 5.18 -23.10 13.39
CA GLU A 79 3.97 -23.71 13.94
C GLU A 79 3.44 -22.98 15.20
N GLN A 80 4.33 -22.52 16.06
CA GLN A 80 3.97 -21.75 17.26
C GLN A 80 3.21 -20.44 16.96
N PHE A 81 3.39 -19.86 15.77
CA PHE A 81 2.68 -18.66 15.33
C PHE A 81 1.45 -18.98 14.47
N ALA A 82 1.43 -20.14 13.79
CA ALA A 82 0.28 -20.59 13.03
C ALA A 82 -0.98 -20.71 13.90
N GLU A 83 -0.83 -21.20 15.13
CA GLU A 83 -1.94 -21.29 16.09
C GLU A 83 -2.48 -19.91 16.50
N LEU A 84 -1.61 -18.91 16.68
CA LEU A 84 -2.06 -17.55 16.96
C LEU A 84 -2.85 -16.95 15.78
N CYS A 85 -2.42 -17.22 14.55
CA CYS A 85 -3.16 -16.83 13.35
C CYS A 85 -4.55 -17.48 13.29
N ARG A 86 -4.66 -18.78 13.60
CA ARG A 86 -5.95 -19.50 13.65
C ARG A 86 -6.89 -18.87 14.67
N GLN A 87 -6.41 -18.66 15.89
CA GLN A 87 -7.22 -18.07 16.95
C GLN A 87 -7.67 -16.65 16.65
N SER A 88 -6.81 -15.86 15.99
CA SER A 88 -7.17 -14.50 15.56
C SER A 88 -8.26 -14.52 14.49
N TRP A 89 -8.15 -15.45 13.54
CA TRP A 89 -9.15 -15.66 12.49
C TRP A 89 -10.50 -16.14 13.04
N GLU A 90 -10.52 -17.10 13.96
CA GLU A 90 -11.74 -17.61 14.59
C GLU A 90 -12.48 -16.55 15.42
N ARG A 91 -11.75 -15.57 15.96
CA ARG A 91 -12.33 -14.43 16.68
C ARG A 91 -12.80 -13.31 15.77
N ASP A 92 -12.54 -13.38 14.47
CA ASP A 92 -12.77 -12.31 13.50
C ASP A 92 -12.08 -11.00 13.94
N ASP A 93 -10.83 -11.12 14.42
CA ASP A 93 -10.06 -9.95 14.83
C ASP A 93 -9.87 -9.00 13.62
N PRO A 94 -10.13 -7.68 13.77
CA PRO A 94 -10.15 -6.77 12.63
C PRO A 94 -8.75 -6.45 12.11
N SER A 95 -8.62 -6.32 10.79
CA SER A 95 -7.46 -5.67 10.17
C SER A 95 -7.49 -4.16 10.41
N LEU A 96 -6.39 -3.59 10.87
CA LEU A 96 -6.30 -2.15 11.14
C LEU A 96 -6.00 -1.33 9.88
N TYR A 97 -5.04 -1.79 9.09
CA TYR A 97 -4.52 -1.07 7.93
C TYR A 97 -3.78 -2.03 6.99
N GLY A 98 -3.91 -1.78 5.68
CA GLY A 98 -3.16 -2.47 4.63
C GLY A 98 -2.77 -1.49 3.53
N ARG A 99 -1.74 -1.86 2.76
CA ARG A 99 -1.28 -1.12 1.57
C ARG A 99 -0.98 -2.13 0.48
N PHE A 100 -1.49 -1.87 -0.71
CA PHE A 100 -1.07 -2.57 -1.93
C PHE A 100 -0.22 -1.63 -2.76
N ASP A 101 0.91 -2.14 -3.23
CA ASP A 101 1.77 -1.42 -4.13
C ASP A 101 1.47 -1.85 -5.58
N PHE A 102 1.10 -0.88 -6.40
CA PHE A 102 0.71 -1.10 -7.79
C PHE A 102 1.72 -0.53 -8.78
N ALA A 103 2.00 -1.30 -9.84
CA ALA A 103 2.48 -0.75 -11.09
C ALA A 103 1.27 -0.31 -11.94
N TYR A 104 1.18 0.98 -12.25
CA TYR A 104 0.09 1.55 -13.03
C TYR A 104 0.59 2.64 -13.97
N ASP A 105 0.27 2.52 -15.25
CA ASP A 105 0.67 3.47 -16.30
C ASP A 105 -0.42 4.52 -16.60
N GLY A 106 -1.63 4.34 -16.05
CA GLY A 106 -2.77 5.22 -16.31
C GLY A 106 -3.60 4.86 -17.53
N VAL A 107 -3.30 3.75 -18.21
CA VAL A 107 -3.98 3.28 -19.43
C VAL A 107 -4.42 1.83 -19.28
N ASN A 108 -3.56 0.97 -18.75
CA ASN A 108 -3.81 -0.45 -18.52
C ASN A 108 -4.20 -0.70 -17.06
N PRO A 109 -4.95 -1.79 -16.77
CA PRO A 109 -5.30 -2.14 -15.41
C PRO A 109 -4.07 -2.27 -14.49
N PRO A 110 -4.15 -1.79 -13.23
CA PRO A 110 -3.03 -1.84 -12.30
C PRO A 110 -2.59 -3.28 -12.05
N LYS A 111 -1.28 -3.47 -11.83
CA LYS A 111 -0.69 -4.76 -11.49
C LYS A 111 -0.13 -4.72 -10.09
N LEU A 112 -0.58 -5.65 -9.26
CA LEU A 112 -0.10 -5.81 -7.89
C LEU A 112 1.38 -6.19 -7.90
N LEU A 113 2.16 -5.50 -7.07
CA LEU A 113 3.55 -5.80 -6.80
C LEU A 113 3.69 -6.53 -5.47
N GLU A 114 3.09 -5.97 -4.40
CA GLU A 114 3.04 -6.54 -3.04
C GLU A 114 1.81 -6.07 -2.25
#